data_AF-A0A5M6A5K7-F1
#
_entry.id   AF-A0A5M6A5K7-F1
#
_cell.length_a   1.000
_cell.length_b   1.000
_cell.length_c   1.000
_cell.angle_alpha   90.00
_cell.angle_beta   90.00
_cell.angle_gamma   90.00
#
_symmetry.space_group_name_H-M   'P 1'
#
loop_
_entity.id
_entity.type
_entity.pdbx_description
1 polymer ?
#
loop_
_entity_poly.entity_id
_entity_poly.type
_entity_poly.pdbx_seq_one_letter_code
_entity_poly.pdbx_strand_id
1 'polypeptide(L)'
;MKTSKVGLALLLVCCVWAVFIVAGCTKDEVDTTGTIYGIVNDADNGEPVSGVYIVLNPGGKTANTGSDGRFEFLDMEPGQYTIQISKNGYKTNTKRISVVAGEQTSGDMVLERGESRIKLSTNSLIFAKGETSKTFDIMNIGTSGSVSWSVAFSESWIKIAPVSGTTSQGKSSTVVVNIDREKITQDVTANLLVEADGESMPVEISVKFGESEGGGGDEPSEGKGSCGEIVSCDSEVKMEFLSCVKNADAVEFQFLLTNNREDWQVWFNRDQSDGVDDKGNSYPGYNTKFYVGNSDSFVTNGNAVRFMKGVSTKCRVIVPGIKNEASSLQRLDWVISSSQPWNPQVKKITFTEVKW
;
A
#
# COMPACT_ATOMS: atom_id res chain seq x y z
N MET A 1 -85.26 11.42 -73.70
CA MET A 1 -84.59 12.05 -74.86
C MET A 1 -83.64 13.12 -74.34
N LYS A 2 -82.40 13.13 -74.84
CA LYS A 2 -81.26 14.04 -74.59
C LYS A 2 -80.43 13.83 -73.31
N THR A 3 -79.25 13.27 -73.59
CA THR A 3 -77.98 13.19 -72.86
C THR A 3 -77.34 14.55 -72.58
N SER A 4 -76.56 14.67 -71.49
CA SER A 4 -75.17 15.17 -71.56
C SER A 4 -74.40 14.95 -70.25
N LYS A 5 -73.20 14.34 -70.38
CA LYS A 5 -72.15 14.20 -69.38
C LYS A 5 -71.27 15.45 -69.41
N VAL A 6 -71.04 16.13 -68.29
CA VAL A 6 -69.85 16.99 -68.11
C VAL A 6 -69.53 17.09 -66.60
N GLY A 7 -68.27 16.84 -66.22
CA GLY A 7 -67.68 17.56 -65.08
C GLY A 7 -67.27 16.78 -63.83
N LEU A 8 -66.96 15.48 -63.91
CA LEU A 8 -66.21 14.76 -62.89
C LEU A 8 -64.73 15.23 -62.89
N ALA A 9 -64.43 16.45 -62.45
CA ALA A 9 -63.06 16.97 -62.42
C ALA A 9 -62.86 18.21 -61.51
N LEU A 10 -63.48 18.29 -60.33
CA LEU A 10 -63.28 19.45 -59.45
C LEU A 10 -63.14 19.14 -57.95
N LEU A 11 -62.80 17.90 -57.57
CA LEU A 11 -62.71 17.54 -56.14
C LEU A 11 -61.51 16.67 -55.76
N LEU A 12 -60.49 16.55 -56.62
CA LEU A 12 -59.36 15.63 -56.41
C LEU A 12 -57.98 16.18 -56.77
N VAL A 13 -57.80 17.51 -56.92
CA VAL A 13 -56.53 18.09 -57.43
C VAL A 13 -55.90 19.20 -56.56
N CYS A 14 -56.52 19.65 -55.46
CA CYS A 14 -55.83 20.58 -54.52
C CYS A 14 -55.47 20.01 -53.15
N CYS A 15 -55.91 18.80 -52.79
CA CYS A 15 -55.39 18.09 -51.60
C CYS A 15 -54.08 17.32 -51.87
N VAL A 16 -53.59 17.31 -53.11
CA VAL A 16 -52.33 16.66 -53.50
C VAL A 16 -51.17 17.68 -53.62
N TRP A 17 -51.42 18.95 -53.32
CA TRP A 17 -50.43 20.04 -53.36
C TRP A 17 -50.06 20.60 -51.96
N ALA A 18 -50.28 19.82 -50.90
CA ALA A 18 -49.90 20.17 -49.53
C ALA A 18 -49.18 19.04 -48.77
N VAL A 19 -48.67 18.02 -49.49
CA VAL A 19 -47.94 16.88 -48.88
C VAL A 19 -46.46 16.89 -49.27
N PHE A 20 -45.97 17.94 -49.93
CA PHE A 20 -44.55 18.08 -50.22
C PHE A 20 -43.85 18.96 -49.19
N ILE A 21 -42.90 18.32 -48.49
CA ILE A 21 -41.77 18.90 -47.75
C ILE A 21 -42.13 19.39 -46.34
N VAL A 22 -42.47 18.44 -45.47
CA VAL A 22 -41.88 18.45 -44.12
C VAL A 22 -40.62 17.58 -44.19
N ALA A 23 -39.62 18.04 -44.95
CA ALA A 23 -38.25 17.62 -44.70
C ALA A 23 -37.87 18.30 -43.38
N GLY A 24 -38.27 17.69 -42.27
CA GLY A 24 -37.66 18.00 -41.00
C GLY A 24 -36.18 17.76 -41.20
N CYS A 25 -35.36 18.80 -41.05
CA CYS A 25 -33.96 18.60 -40.76
C CYS A 25 -33.93 17.82 -39.45
N THR A 26 -33.86 16.48 -39.52
CA THR A 26 -33.32 15.70 -38.43
C THR A 26 -31.93 16.26 -38.24
N LYS A 27 -31.75 17.01 -37.16
CA LYS A 27 -30.43 17.49 -36.75
C LYS A 27 -29.67 16.21 -36.42
N ASP A 28 -28.74 15.81 -37.28
CA ASP A 28 -27.86 14.69 -36.99
C ASP A 28 -27.20 14.97 -35.64
N GLU A 29 -27.48 14.14 -34.64
CA GLU A 29 -26.72 14.14 -33.40
C GLU A 29 -25.32 13.68 -33.77
N VAL A 30 -24.39 14.63 -33.81
CA VAL A 30 -22.97 14.31 -33.97
C VAL A 30 -22.50 13.79 -32.64
N ASP A 31 -22.26 12.48 -32.58
CA ASP A 31 -21.60 11.87 -31.44
C ASP A 31 -20.25 12.55 -31.22
N THR A 32 -20.07 13.08 -30.01
CA THR A 32 -18.81 13.75 -29.61
C THR A 32 -17.89 12.82 -28.82
N THR A 33 -18.39 11.63 -28.49
CA THR A 33 -17.72 10.60 -27.69
C THR A 33 -17.73 9.26 -28.43
N GLY A 34 -16.82 8.37 -28.07
CA GLY A 34 -16.79 6.97 -28.51
C GLY A 34 -17.04 6.01 -27.35
N THR A 35 -17.01 4.72 -27.65
CA THR A 35 -17.17 3.64 -26.66
C THR A 35 -15.99 2.67 -26.73
N ILE A 36 -15.51 2.21 -25.57
CA ILE A 36 -14.61 1.06 -25.49
C ILE A 36 -15.39 -0.11 -24.91
N TYR A 37 -15.33 -1.29 -25.53
CA TYR A 37 -15.92 -2.50 -24.99
C TYR A 37 -14.98 -3.69 -25.22
N GLY A 38 -15.12 -4.76 -24.47
CA GLY A 38 -14.37 -5.98 -24.76
C GLY A 38 -14.67 -7.12 -23.82
N ILE A 39 -14.01 -8.25 -24.07
CA ILE A 39 -13.97 -9.42 -23.20
C ILE A 39 -12.54 -9.69 -22.74
N VAL A 40 -12.38 -10.15 -21.50
CA VAL A 40 -11.12 -10.67 -20.98
C VAL A 40 -11.22 -12.17 -20.80
N ASN A 41 -10.35 -12.92 -21.50
CA ASN A 41 -10.30 -14.38 -21.42
C ASN A 41 -8.99 -14.86 -20.77
N ASP A 42 -9.02 -16.05 -20.20
CA ASP A 42 -7.83 -16.75 -19.70
C ASP A 42 -7.07 -17.32 -20.90
N ALA A 43 -5.77 -17.04 -20.97
CA ALA A 43 -4.94 -17.42 -22.11
C ALA A 43 -4.79 -18.95 -22.25
N ASP A 44 -4.90 -19.71 -21.16
CA ASP A 44 -4.60 -21.15 -21.15
C ASP A 44 -5.80 -21.98 -21.63
N ASN A 45 -7.02 -21.60 -21.23
CA ASN A 45 -8.23 -22.36 -21.53
C ASN A 45 -9.25 -21.61 -22.41
N GLY A 46 -9.05 -20.32 -22.66
CA GLY A 46 -9.93 -19.48 -23.47
C GLY A 46 -11.23 -19.03 -22.78
N GLU A 47 -11.44 -19.40 -21.52
CA GLU A 47 -12.66 -19.09 -20.77
C GLU A 47 -12.71 -17.61 -20.35
N PRO A 48 -13.91 -16.99 -20.27
CA PRO A 48 -14.05 -15.62 -19.79
C PRO A 48 -13.64 -15.47 -18.32
N VAL A 49 -12.91 -14.41 -18.02
CA VAL A 49 -12.42 -14.11 -16.67
C VAL A 49 -13.25 -13.00 -16.05
N SER A 50 -14.03 -13.35 -15.04
CA SER A 50 -14.83 -12.40 -14.28
C SER A 50 -14.02 -11.61 -13.26
N GLY A 51 -14.46 -10.40 -12.91
CA GLY A 51 -13.87 -9.58 -11.84
C GLY A 51 -12.44 -9.13 -12.11
N VAL A 52 -12.02 -9.04 -13.37
CA VAL A 52 -10.75 -8.43 -13.78
C VAL A 52 -10.85 -6.92 -13.56
N TYR A 53 -9.90 -6.34 -12.86
CA TYR A 53 -9.86 -4.89 -12.65
C TYR A 53 -9.20 -4.21 -13.86
N ILE A 54 -9.86 -3.19 -14.39
CA ILE A 54 -9.46 -2.48 -15.61
C ILE A 54 -9.22 -1.02 -15.27
N VAL A 55 -8.12 -0.47 -15.76
CA VAL A 55 -7.79 0.96 -15.64
C VAL A 55 -7.46 1.51 -17.02
N LEU A 56 -8.07 2.65 -17.37
CA LEU A 56 -7.75 3.41 -18.58
C LEU A 56 -6.85 4.60 -18.25
N ASN A 57 -5.79 4.77 -19.06
CA ASN A 57 -4.91 5.93 -19.01
C ASN A 57 -4.82 6.59 -20.39
N PRO A 58 -4.98 7.91 -20.55
CA PRO A 58 -5.31 8.89 -19.51
C PRO A 58 -6.77 8.78 -19.01
N GLY A 59 -7.12 9.57 -18.00
CA GLY A 59 -8.49 9.68 -17.49
C GLY A 59 -8.78 8.82 -16.25
N GLY A 60 -7.98 7.81 -15.96
CA GLY A 60 -8.07 7.03 -14.72
C GLY A 60 -9.41 6.31 -14.51
N LYS A 61 -10.22 6.17 -15.56
CA LYS A 61 -11.51 5.46 -15.52
C LYS A 61 -11.25 3.99 -15.21
N THR A 62 -12.12 3.40 -14.39
CA THR A 62 -11.98 2.02 -13.92
C THR A 62 -13.26 1.23 -14.13
N ALA A 63 -13.12 -0.08 -14.31
CA ALA A 63 -14.23 -1.02 -14.40
C ALA A 63 -13.79 -2.41 -13.93
N ASN A 64 -14.77 -3.29 -13.70
CA ASN A 64 -14.53 -4.71 -13.48
C ASN A 64 -15.28 -5.53 -14.53
N THR A 65 -14.70 -6.64 -14.98
CA THR A 65 -15.40 -7.54 -15.90
C THR A 65 -16.58 -8.25 -15.23
N GLY A 66 -17.66 -8.43 -15.97
CA GLY A 66 -18.84 -9.22 -15.57
C GLY A 66 -18.55 -10.73 -15.47
N SER A 67 -19.57 -11.54 -15.15
CA SER A 67 -19.44 -13.01 -15.09
C SER A 67 -19.10 -13.65 -16.44
N ASP A 68 -19.41 -12.96 -17.52
CA ASP A 68 -19.14 -13.31 -18.91
C ASP A 68 -17.82 -12.72 -19.43
N GLY A 69 -17.00 -12.15 -18.53
CA GLY A 69 -15.70 -11.56 -18.87
C GLY A 69 -15.80 -10.20 -19.57
N ARG A 70 -17.00 -9.66 -19.79
CA ARG A 70 -17.19 -8.41 -20.54
C ARG A 70 -16.96 -7.16 -19.70
N PHE A 71 -16.53 -6.10 -20.36
CA PHE A 71 -16.45 -4.75 -19.80
C PHE A 71 -16.83 -3.70 -20.85
N GLU A 72 -17.21 -2.52 -20.38
CA GLU A 72 -17.51 -1.36 -21.23
C GLU A 72 -17.15 -0.04 -20.55
N PHE A 73 -16.76 0.94 -21.38
CA PHE A 73 -16.59 2.33 -21.02
C PHE A 73 -17.32 3.18 -22.07
N LEU A 74 -18.40 3.81 -21.63
CA LEU A 74 -19.21 4.72 -22.44
C LEU A 74 -18.67 6.15 -22.35
N ASP A 75 -19.10 6.98 -23.30
CA ASP A 75 -18.84 8.42 -23.33
C ASP A 75 -17.34 8.76 -23.19
N MET A 76 -16.52 8.09 -23.99
CA MET A 76 -15.08 8.29 -24.02
C MET A 76 -14.72 9.42 -24.97
N GLU A 77 -13.93 10.38 -24.50
CA GLU A 77 -13.39 11.41 -25.39
C GLU A 77 -12.51 10.78 -26.48
N PRO A 78 -12.55 11.28 -27.73
CA PRO A 78 -11.69 10.77 -28.79
C PRO A 78 -10.21 10.97 -28.42
N GLY A 79 -9.39 9.92 -28.61
CA GLY A 79 -7.99 9.96 -28.23
C GLY A 79 -7.33 8.59 -28.09
N GLN A 80 -6.06 8.60 -27.72
CA GLN A 80 -5.30 7.38 -27.44
C GLN A 80 -5.38 7.02 -25.96
N TYR A 81 -5.75 5.78 -25.67
CA TYR A 81 -5.81 5.23 -24.33
C TYR A 81 -4.92 3.99 -24.20
N THR A 82 -4.48 3.71 -22.98
CA THR A 82 -3.88 2.45 -22.57
C THR A 82 -4.83 1.78 -21.59
N ILE A 83 -5.31 0.60 -21.97
CA ILE A 83 -6.04 -0.32 -21.12
C ILE A 83 -5.02 -1.13 -20.33
N GLN A 84 -5.10 -1.10 -19.01
CA GLN A 84 -4.36 -2.00 -18.13
C GLN A 84 -5.36 -2.90 -17.42
N ILE A 85 -5.14 -4.21 -17.49
CA ILE A 85 -5.96 -5.22 -16.82
C ILE A 85 -5.14 -5.96 -15.77
N SER A 86 -5.72 -6.18 -14.60
CA SER A 86 -5.09 -6.93 -13.52
C SER A 86 -6.10 -7.77 -12.74
N LYS A 87 -5.64 -8.95 -12.30
CA LYS A 87 -6.40 -9.86 -11.44
C LYS A 87 -5.41 -10.72 -10.66
N ASN A 88 -5.67 -10.96 -9.38
CA ASN A 88 -4.83 -11.85 -8.58
C ASN A 88 -4.79 -13.26 -9.20
N GLY A 89 -3.62 -13.88 -9.23
CA GLY A 89 -3.35 -15.14 -9.94
C GLY A 89 -2.91 -14.98 -11.40
N TYR A 90 -2.90 -13.76 -11.95
CA TYR A 90 -2.56 -13.48 -13.34
C TYR A 90 -1.50 -12.39 -13.48
N LYS A 91 -0.78 -12.43 -14.61
CA LYS A 91 0.12 -11.36 -15.02
C LYS A 91 -0.70 -10.14 -15.43
N THR A 92 -0.22 -8.96 -15.05
CA THR A 92 -0.79 -7.70 -15.54
C THR A 92 -0.55 -7.60 -17.05
N ASN A 93 -1.57 -7.21 -17.81
CA ASN A 93 -1.48 -7.01 -19.25
C ASN A 93 -1.91 -5.58 -19.61
N THR A 94 -1.32 -5.02 -20.67
CA THR A 94 -1.60 -3.66 -21.15
C THR A 94 -1.78 -3.63 -22.66
N LYS A 95 -2.77 -2.88 -23.14
CA LYS A 95 -3.06 -2.69 -24.58
C LYS A 95 -3.32 -1.23 -24.88
N ARG A 96 -2.77 -0.71 -25.98
CA ARG A 96 -3.11 0.63 -26.50
C ARG A 96 -4.31 0.57 -27.42
N ILE A 97 -5.19 1.56 -27.35
CA ILE A 97 -6.43 1.65 -28.13
C ILE A 97 -6.70 3.10 -28.55
N SER A 98 -7.25 3.30 -29.75
CA SER A 98 -7.72 4.59 -30.25
C SER A 98 -9.23 4.68 -30.12
N VAL A 99 -9.73 5.71 -29.47
CA VAL A 99 -11.16 6.05 -29.43
C VAL A 99 -11.41 7.13 -30.48
N VAL A 100 -12.44 6.92 -31.29
CA VAL A 100 -12.94 7.86 -32.29
C VAL A 100 -14.40 8.19 -31.93
N ALA A 101 -14.79 9.45 -32.15
CA ALA A 101 -16.16 9.89 -31.86
C ALA A 101 -17.18 9.12 -32.72
N GLY A 102 -18.28 8.69 -32.11
CA GLY A 102 -19.33 7.89 -32.76
C GLY A 102 -18.97 6.43 -33.03
N GLU A 103 -17.76 5.99 -32.70
CA GLU A 103 -17.32 4.61 -32.93
C GLU A 103 -17.28 3.79 -31.63
N GLN A 104 -17.46 2.48 -31.79
CA GLN A 104 -17.21 1.50 -30.74
C GLN A 104 -15.90 0.75 -31.04
N THR A 105 -14.92 0.84 -30.14
CA THR A 105 -13.62 0.19 -30.30
C THR A 105 -13.50 -1.04 -29.40
N SER A 106 -13.13 -2.20 -29.98
CA SER A 106 -12.88 -3.43 -29.22
C SER A 106 -11.54 -3.38 -28.48
N GLY A 107 -11.61 -3.59 -27.17
CA GLY A 107 -10.53 -3.73 -26.21
C GLY A 107 -10.32 -5.17 -25.75
N ASP A 108 -10.66 -6.18 -26.56
CA ASP A 108 -10.47 -7.59 -26.17
C ASP A 108 -9.02 -7.87 -25.76
N MET A 109 -8.86 -8.60 -24.65
CA MET A 109 -7.57 -8.90 -24.03
C MET A 109 -7.57 -10.31 -23.43
N VAL A 110 -6.37 -10.82 -23.16
CA VAL A 110 -6.19 -12.10 -22.46
C VAL A 110 -5.34 -11.92 -21.21
N LEU A 111 -5.58 -12.75 -20.21
CA LEU A 111 -4.75 -12.85 -19.02
C LEU A 111 -3.99 -14.18 -19.02
N GLU A 112 -2.66 -14.09 -18.91
CA GLU A 112 -1.81 -15.25 -18.65
C GLU A 112 -1.71 -15.49 -17.15
N ARG A 113 -1.67 -16.76 -16.73
CA ARG A 113 -1.43 -17.12 -15.33
C ARG A 113 -0.06 -16.59 -14.88
N GLY A 114 -0.04 -16.02 -13.68
CA GLY A 114 1.18 -15.55 -13.05
C GLY A 114 1.77 -16.60 -12.12
N GLU A 115 3.06 -16.50 -11.86
CA GLU A 115 3.75 -17.34 -10.86
C GLU A 115 3.81 -16.59 -9.53
N SER A 116 3.45 -17.23 -8.42
CA SER A 116 3.70 -16.68 -7.10
C SER A 116 5.10 -17.06 -6.66
N ARG A 117 5.90 -16.07 -6.27
CA ARG A 117 7.28 -16.29 -5.84
C ARG A 117 7.64 -15.24 -4.80
N ILE A 118 8.23 -15.67 -3.70
CA ILE A 118 8.76 -14.76 -2.68
C ILE A 118 10.28 -14.84 -2.57
N LYS A 119 10.86 -13.77 -2.03
CA LYS A 119 12.27 -13.71 -1.63
C LYS A 119 12.36 -13.07 -0.26
N LEU A 120 13.14 -13.67 0.63
CA LEU A 120 13.45 -13.05 1.91
C LEU A 120 14.67 -12.12 1.79
N SER A 121 14.68 -11.00 2.51
CA SER A 121 15.88 -10.14 2.58
C SER A 121 17.04 -10.83 3.30
N THR A 122 16.73 -11.73 4.23
CA THR A 122 17.69 -12.63 4.90
C THR A 122 16.97 -13.91 5.32
N ASN A 123 17.71 -15.00 5.44
CA ASN A 123 17.28 -16.28 6.00
C ASN A 123 17.89 -16.56 7.39
N SER A 124 18.63 -15.59 7.95
CA SER A 124 19.21 -15.69 9.29
C SER A 124 19.15 -14.34 10.01
N LEU A 125 18.78 -14.39 11.29
CA LEU A 125 18.76 -13.26 12.20
C LEU A 125 19.56 -13.62 13.46
N ILE A 126 20.70 -12.95 13.63
CA ILE A 126 21.61 -13.17 14.77
C ILE A 126 21.45 -12.02 15.76
N PHE A 127 20.82 -12.31 16.90
CA PHE A 127 20.63 -11.39 18.03
C PHE A 127 21.86 -11.42 18.94
N ALA A 128 22.67 -10.36 18.83
CA ALA A 128 23.78 -10.09 19.74
C ALA A 128 23.27 -9.71 21.14
N LYS A 129 24.14 -9.66 22.15
CA LYS A 129 23.77 -9.29 23.52
C LYS A 129 22.95 -7.98 23.56
N GLY A 130 21.89 -7.97 24.38
CA GLY A 130 21.01 -6.81 24.54
C GLY A 130 19.96 -6.60 23.44
N GLU A 131 20.13 -7.20 22.25
CA GLU A 131 19.14 -7.04 21.17
C GLU A 131 17.86 -7.80 21.46
N THR A 132 16.71 -7.15 21.35
CA THR A 132 15.39 -7.75 21.58
C THR A 132 14.52 -7.80 20.32
N SER A 133 14.94 -7.17 19.23
CA SER A 133 14.18 -7.17 17.98
C SER A 133 15.06 -7.10 16.75
N LYS A 134 14.62 -7.77 15.67
CA LYS A 134 15.17 -7.68 14.31
C LYS A 134 14.07 -7.77 13.27
N THR A 135 14.40 -7.45 12.04
CA THR A 135 13.46 -7.51 10.92
C THR A 135 14.03 -8.27 9.74
N PHE A 136 13.15 -8.90 8.97
CA PHE A 136 13.42 -9.34 7.61
C PHE A 136 12.25 -8.93 6.71
N ASP A 137 12.48 -8.83 5.41
CA ASP A 137 11.45 -8.46 4.45
C ASP A 137 11.06 -9.68 3.61
N ILE A 138 9.75 -9.83 3.37
CA ILE A 138 9.16 -10.76 2.41
C ILE A 138 8.86 -9.97 1.14
N MET A 139 9.68 -10.15 0.11
CA MET A 139 9.50 -9.55 -1.21
C MET A 139 8.67 -10.44 -2.11
N ASN A 140 7.65 -9.89 -2.75
CA ASN A 140 6.95 -10.57 -3.83
C ASN A 140 7.69 -10.31 -5.16
N ILE A 141 8.40 -11.32 -5.64
CA ILE A 141 9.14 -11.30 -6.91
C ILE A 141 8.38 -12.06 -8.01
N GLY A 142 7.16 -12.51 -7.72
CA GLY A 142 6.29 -13.22 -8.64
C GLY A 142 5.62 -12.29 -9.65
N THR A 143 4.72 -12.89 -10.43
CA THR A 143 3.92 -12.22 -11.47
C THR A 143 2.42 -12.42 -11.30
N SER A 144 1.97 -13.14 -10.27
CA SER A 144 0.56 -13.42 -9.96
C SER A 144 -0.20 -12.27 -9.28
N GLY A 145 0.33 -11.05 -9.30
CA GLY A 145 -0.24 -9.93 -8.54
C GLY A 145 0.22 -9.96 -7.09
N SER A 146 -0.67 -10.21 -6.13
CA SER A 146 -0.33 -10.20 -4.70
C SER A 146 -0.15 -11.63 -4.15
N VAL A 147 0.83 -11.80 -3.26
CA VAL A 147 1.09 -13.06 -2.56
C VAL A 147 0.66 -12.94 -1.11
N SER A 148 -0.10 -13.91 -0.62
CA SER A 148 -0.43 -14.04 0.80
C SER A 148 0.65 -14.87 1.49
N TRP A 149 1.06 -14.45 2.68
CA TRP A 149 2.10 -15.11 3.45
C TRP A 149 1.73 -15.18 4.93
N SER A 150 2.32 -16.15 5.64
CA SER A 150 2.27 -16.26 7.10
C SER A 150 3.61 -16.70 7.66
N VAL A 151 3.83 -16.49 8.94
CA VAL A 151 5.06 -16.86 9.64
C VAL A 151 4.69 -17.75 10.82
N ALA A 152 5.06 -19.02 10.72
CA ALA A 152 4.89 -20.01 11.78
C ALA A 152 6.13 -20.06 12.68
N PHE A 153 5.90 -20.20 13.98
CA PHE A 153 6.91 -20.31 15.02
C PHE A 153 6.34 -21.04 16.24
N SER A 154 7.19 -21.75 16.99
CA SER A 154 6.80 -22.55 18.17
C SER A 154 7.29 -21.96 19.49
N GLU A 155 8.31 -21.11 19.44
CA GLU A 155 9.03 -20.71 20.64
C GLU A 155 8.31 -19.64 21.44
N SER A 156 8.09 -19.91 22.73
CA SER A 156 7.40 -19.00 23.66
C SER A 156 8.17 -17.70 23.99
N TRP A 157 9.46 -17.66 23.64
CA TRP A 157 10.32 -16.48 23.73
C TRP A 157 10.35 -15.65 22.45
N ILE A 158 9.65 -16.06 21.38
CA ILE A 158 9.54 -15.32 20.13
C ILE A 158 8.14 -14.69 20.00
N LYS A 159 8.08 -13.45 19.52
CA LYS A 159 6.86 -12.78 19.07
C LYS A 159 7.08 -12.22 17.67
N ILE A 160 6.19 -12.57 16.74
CA ILE A 160 6.25 -12.13 15.35
C ILE A 160 5.15 -11.11 15.07
N ALA A 161 5.48 -10.05 14.33
CA ALA A 161 4.49 -9.11 13.85
C ALA A 161 4.86 -8.50 12.48
N PRO A 162 3.94 -8.43 11.50
CA PRO A 162 2.70 -9.21 11.48
C PRO A 162 2.99 -10.71 11.34
N VAL A 163 2.13 -11.57 11.92
CA VAL A 163 2.23 -13.04 11.74
C VAL A 163 1.75 -13.50 10.35
N SER A 164 1.02 -12.66 9.64
CA SER A 164 0.52 -12.92 8.29
C SER A 164 0.24 -11.62 7.56
N GLY A 165 0.28 -11.64 6.24
CA GLY A 165 -0.05 -10.48 5.42
C GLY A 165 -0.13 -10.79 3.93
N THR A 166 -0.29 -9.73 3.13
CA THR A 166 -0.28 -9.81 1.67
C THR A 166 0.70 -8.82 1.08
N THR A 167 1.52 -9.24 0.12
CA THR A 167 2.51 -8.38 -0.54
C THR A 167 2.18 -8.27 -2.02
N SER A 168 1.90 -7.05 -2.51
CA SER A 168 1.69 -6.79 -3.94
C SER A 168 2.96 -7.03 -4.77
N GLN A 169 2.78 -7.32 -6.06
CA GLN A 169 3.87 -7.57 -7.01
C GLN A 169 4.95 -6.48 -6.93
N GLY A 170 6.21 -6.91 -6.83
CA GLY A 170 7.36 -6.00 -6.80
C GLY A 170 7.48 -5.17 -5.53
N LYS A 171 6.69 -5.47 -4.49
CA LYS A 171 6.75 -4.82 -3.17
C LYS A 171 7.33 -5.77 -2.12
N SER A 172 7.55 -5.21 -0.94
CA SER A 172 8.04 -5.91 0.25
C SER A 172 7.06 -5.70 1.40
N SER A 173 6.89 -6.73 2.24
CA SER A 173 6.34 -6.60 3.58
C SER A 173 7.43 -6.86 4.61
N THR A 174 7.56 -5.99 5.60
CA THR A 174 8.54 -6.17 6.69
C THR A 174 7.91 -6.98 7.82
N VAL A 175 8.61 -8.03 8.25
CA VAL A 175 8.29 -8.84 9.42
C VAL A 175 9.26 -8.53 10.55
N VAL A 176 8.71 -8.34 11.74
CA VAL A 176 9.42 -8.06 12.98
C VAL A 176 9.49 -9.31 13.82
N VAL A 177 10.68 -9.62 14.29
CA VAL A 177 10.97 -10.72 15.20
C VAL A 177 11.41 -10.12 16.52
N ASN A 178 10.50 -10.13 17.49
CA ASN A 178 10.78 -9.73 18.86
C ASN A 178 11.13 -10.97 19.70
N ILE A 179 12.10 -10.84 20.61
CA ILE A 179 12.52 -11.89 21.52
C ILE A 179 12.38 -11.46 22.98
N ASP A 180 11.96 -12.40 23.83
CA ASP A 180 11.82 -12.24 25.28
C ASP A 180 13.08 -12.75 25.97
N ARG A 181 13.98 -11.83 26.30
CA ARG A 181 15.29 -12.14 26.91
C ARG A 181 15.17 -12.77 28.30
N GLU A 182 14.10 -12.51 29.04
CA GLU A 182 13.92 -13.08 30.39
C GLU A 182 13.70 -14.59 30.35
N LYS A 183 13.24 -15.11 29.20
CA LYS A 183 13.02 -16.55 28.98
C LYS A 183 14.21 -17.28 28.36
N ILE A 184 15.31 -16.57 28.07
CA ILE A 184 16.49 -17.13 27.41
C ILE A 184 17.62 -17.16 28.44
N THR A 185 18.10 -18.34 28.80
CA THR A 185 19.14 -18.53 29.84
C THR A 185 20.49 -19.02 29.30
N GLN A 186 20.57 -19.27 27.99
CA GLN A 186 21.77 -19.72 27.28
C GLN A 186 21.63 -19.36 25.79
N ASP A 187 22.69 -19.59 25.00
CA ASP A 187 22.58 -19.47 23.55
C ASP A 187 21.47 -20.39 23.02
N VAL A 188 20.56 -19.81 22.24
CA VAL A 188 19.41 -20.55 21.66
C VAL A 188 19.34 -20.31 20.16
N THR A 189 18.83 -21.32 19.47
CA THR A 189 18.46 -21.23 18.06
C THR A 189 17.01 -21.64 17.89
N ALA A 190 16.34 -21.04 16.91
CA ALA A 190 14.97 -21.38 16.53
C ALA A 190 14.78 -21.18 15.03
N ASN A 191 13.75 -21.80 14.46
CA ASN A 191 13.38 -21.60 13.08
C ASN A 191 12.00 -20.98 13.00
N LEU A 192 11.89 -19.89 12.25
CA LEU A 192 10.62 -19.42 11.71
C LEU A 192 10.40 -20.08 10.37
N LEU A 193 9.15 -20.38 10.05
CA LEU A 193 8.75 -20.85 8.73
C LEU A 193 7.88 -19.79 8.07
N VAL A 194 8.40 -19.14 7.03
CA VAL A 194 7.62 -18.23 6.20
C VAL A 194 6.91 -19.07 5.15
N GLU A 195 5.59 -19.12 5.23
CA GLU A 195 4.73 -19.84 4.31
C GLU A 195 4.11 -18.88 3.31
N ALA A 196 4.27 -19.15 2.01
CA ALA A 196 3.66 -18.37 0.95
C ALA A 196 3.35 -19.27 -0.25
N ASP A 197 2.09 -19.29 -0.68
CA ASP A 197 1.60 -20.05 -1.84
C ASP A 197 2.09 -21.50 -1.94
N GLY A 198 2.13 -22.21 -0.81
CA GLY A 198 2.57 -23.61 -0.73
C GLY A 198 4.08 -23.81 -0.61
N GLU A 199 4.89 -22.75 -0.69
CA GLU A 199 6.31 -22.78 -0.36
C GLU A 199 6.54 -22.44 1.12
N SER A 200 7.53 -23.09 1.73
CA SER A 200 7.99 -22.80 3.09
C SER A 200 9.47 -22.42 3.07
N MET A 201 9.77 -21.21 3.52
CA MET A 201 11.14 -20.69 3.60
C MET A 201 11.56 -20.54 5.08
N PRO A 202 12.62 -21.23 5.53
CA PRO A 202 13.09 -21.09 6.90
C PRO A 202 13.83 -19.76 7.11
N VAL A 203 13.63 -19.15 8.27
CA VAL A 203 14.48 -18.08 8.81
C VAL A 203 15.05 -18.56 10.14
N GLU A 204 16.37 -18.74 10.18
CA GLU A 204 17.08 -19.14 11.39
C GLU A 204 17.22 -17.95 12.33
N ILE A 205 16.80 -18.12 13.58
CA ILE A 205 16.99 -17.17 14.66
C ILE A 205 18.10 -17.71 15.56
N SER A 206 19.15 -16.93 15.75
CA SER A 206 20.23 -17.24 16.69
C SER A 206 20.30 -16.15 17.74
N VAL A 207 20.21 -16.49 19.02
CA VAL A 207 20.31 -15.53 20.13
C VAL A 207 21.51 -15.88 20.99
N LYS A 208 22.40 -14.89 21.18
CA LYS A 208 23.54 -14.99 22.10
C LYS A 208 23.16 -14.52 23.49
N PHE A 209 23.36 -15.37 24.50
CA PHE A 209 23.09 -15.06 25.91
C PHE A 209 24.28 -14.36 26.61
N GLY A 210 25.52 -14.75 26.29
CA GLY A 210 26.76 -14.16 26.82
C GLY A 210 28.03 -14.63 26.10
N GLU A 211 29.12 -13.87 26.20
CA GLU A 211 30.39 -14.14 25.49
C GLU A 211 31.02 -15.48 25.90
N SER A 212 31.41 -16.30 24.91
CA SER A 212 32.58 -17.13 25.07
C SER A 212 33.81 -16.22 25.01
N GLU A 213 34.50 -16.06 26.14
CA GLU A 213 35.79 -15.39 26.22
C GLU A 213 36.74 -15.93 25.13
N GLY A 214 37.13 -15.05 24.22
CA GLY A 214 38.08 -15.30 23.14
C GLY A 214 38.64 -13.96 22.72
N GLY A 215 39.69 -13.51 23.42
CA GLY A 215 40.09 -12.11 23.50
C GLY A 215 40.44 -11.40 22.20
N GLY A 216 40.23 -10.09 22.22
CA GLY A 216 41.04 -9.12 21.47
C GLY A 216 40.25 -8.00 20.81
N GLY A 217 40.27 -6.82 21.43
CA GLY A 217 40.02 -5.54 20.75
C GLY A 217 38.86 -4.75 21.35
N ASP A 218 39.20 -3.76 22.19
CA ASP A 218 38.28 -2.77 22.74
C ASP A 218 37.52 -2.00 21.63
N GLU A 219 36.20 -2.14 21.61
CA GLU A 219 35.28 -1.11 21.08
C GLU A 219 34.16 -0.90 22.12
N PRO A 220 33.87 0.34 22.54
CA PRO A 220 32.85 0.59 23.55
C PRO A 220 31.46 0.36 22.94
N SER A 221 30.82 -0.76 23.27
CA SER A 221 29.42 -0.99 22.93
C SER A 221 28.53 -0.16 23.86
N GLU A 222 28.06 0.99 23.38
CA GLU A 222 27.00 1.75 24.04
C GLU A 222 25.64 1.04 23.91
N GLY A 223 24.79 1.30 24.91
CA GLY A 223 23.60 0.52 25.27
C GLY A 223 22.62 0.22 24.13
N LYS A 224 22.14 -1.03 24.14
CA LYS A 224 20.94 -1.48 23.44
C LYS A 224 19.91 -1.91 24.48
N GLY A 225 18.82 -1.18 24.58
CA GLY A 225 17.80 -1.33 25.62
C GLY A 225 16.44 -1.64 25.04
N SER A 226 15.46 -1.79 25.93
CA SER A 226 14.10 -2.16 25.59
C SER A 226 13.29 -0.95 25.14
N CYS A 227 12.63 -1.04 23.99
CA CYS A 227 11.59 -0.08 23.65
C CYS A 227 10.44 -0.12 24.67
N GLY A 228 9.72 1.00 24.81
CA GLY A 228 8.54 1.11 25.66
C GLY A 228 7.24 0.96 24.87
N GLU A 229 6.24 1.79 25.15
CA GLU A 229 4.92 1.73 24.50
C GLU A 229 4.69 2.89 23.53
N ILE A 230 3.92 2.63 22.46
CA ILE A 230 3.46 3.65 21.53
C ILE A 230 1.96 3.86 21.74
N VAL A 231 1.57 5.06 22.16
CA VAL A 231 0.18 5.49 22.20
C VAL A 231 -0.17 6.11 20.85
N SER A 232 -0.96 5.36 20.08
CA SER A 232 -1.40 5.77 18.74
C SER A 232 -2.40 6.93 18.78
N CYS A 233 -2.49 7.67 17.68
CA CYS A 233 -3.42 8.78 17.50
C CYS A 233 -4.87 8.35 17.24
N ASP A 234 -5.07 7.10 16.81
CA ASP A 234 -6.34 6.50 16.42
C ASP A 234 -6.26 4.97 16.57
N SER A 235 -7.37 4.31 16.92
CA SER A 235 -7.42 2.85 17.11
C SER A 235 -7.15 2.06 15.83
N GLU A 236 -7.37 2.66 14.66
CA GLU A 236 -7.12 2.03 13.36
C GLU A 236 -5.67 2.19 12.86
N VAL A 237 -4.87 2.99 13.58
CA VAL A 237 -3.44 3.16 13.30
C VAL A 237 -2.68 2.25 14.25
N LYS A 238 -2.17 1.15 13.71
CA LYS A 238 -1.35 0.20 14.46
C LYS A 238 0.10 0.61 14.38
N MET A 239 0.75 0.69 15.54
CA MET A 239 2.15 1.07 15.64
C MET A 239 2.89 0.08 16.53
N GLU A 240 4.11 -0.30 16.13
CA GLU A 240 4.90 -1.28 16.86
C GLU A 240 6.39 -0.97 16.73
N PHE A 241 7.11 -0.91 17.85
CA PHE A 241 8.56 -0.70 17.84
C PHE A 241 9.30 -1.83 17.12
N LEU A 242 10.35 -1.45 16.40
CA LEU A 242 11.30 -2.32 15.72
C LEU A 242 12.63 -2.39 16.46
N SER A 243 13.11 -1.27 16.99
CA SER A 243 14.39 -1.19 17.70
C SER A 243 14.49 0.12 18.46
N CYS A 244 15.22 0.15 19.56
CA CYS A 244 15.59 1.36 20.30
C CYS A 244 17.05 1.22 20.69
N VAL A 245 17.89 2.12 20.20
CA VAL A 245 19.35 2.03 20.34
C VAL A 245 19.89 3.42 20.64
N LYS A 246 20.78 3.52 21.62
CA LYS A 246 21.58 4.73 21.81
C LYS A 246 22.86 4.60 21.00
N ASN A 247 23.13 5.61 20.19
CA ASN A 247 24.38 5.76 19.47
C ASN A 247 24.97 7.13 19.86
N ALA A 248 26.03 7.13 20.66
CA ALA A 248 26.63 8.33 21.23
C ALA A 248 25.60 9.20 21.98
N ASP A 249 25.44 10.44 21.55
CA ASP A 249 24.50 11.41 22.10
C ASP A 249 23.12 11.35 21.42
N ALA A 250 22.80 10.30 20.66
CA ALA A 250 21.52 10.18 19.99
C ALA A 250 20.82 8.86 20.34
N VAL A 251 19.50 8.92 20.44
CA VAL A 251 18.65 7.72 20.52
C VAL A 251 17.97 7.56 19.18
N GLU A 252 18.26 6.45 18.52
CA GLU A 252 17.56 6.02 17.33
C GLU A 252 16.53 4.96 17.72
N PHE A 253 15.29 5.17 17.33
CA PHE A 253 14.30 4.11 17.38
C PHE A 253 13.54 3.97 16.07
N GLN A 254 13.20 2.74 15.74
CA GLN A 254 12.47 2.37 14.55
C GLN A 254 11.14 1.77 14.96
N PHE A 255 10.09 1.92 14.16
CA PHE A 255 8.77 1.32 14.39
C PHE A 255 8.04 1.11 13.06
N LEU A 256 7.07 0.20 13.03
CA LEU A 256 6.11 0.09 11.93
C LEU A 256 4.89 0.95 12.21
N LEU A 257 4.36 1.59 11.18
CA LEU A 257 3.05 2.24 11.20
C LEU A 257 2.19 1.63 10.10
N THR A 258 1.02 1.11 10.48
CA THR A 258 0.02 0.57 9.56
C THR A 258 -1.30 1.31 9.77
N ASN A 259 -1.76 2.01 8.74
CA ASN A 259 -3.09 2.63 8.72
C ASN A 259 -4.10 1.66 8.10
N ASN A 260 -5.12 1.24 8.85
CA ASN A 260 -6.13 0.29 8.36
C ASN A 260 -7.38 0.97 7.74
N ARG A 261 -7.46 2.30 7.78
CA ARG A 261 -8.49 3.09 7.08
C ARG A 261 -8.03 3.48 5.68
N GLU A 262 -8.77 4.36 5.03
CA GLU A 262 -8.39 5.00 3.76
C GLU A 262 -7.02 5.67 3.83
N ASP A 263 -6.40 5.86 2.66
CA ASP A 263 -5.10 6.49 2.52
C ASP A 263 -4.98 7.78 3.34
N TRP A 264 -3.96 7.82 4.18
CA TRP A 264 -3.76 8.89 5.14
C TRP A 264 -2.70 9.86 4.71
N GLN A 265 -3.07 11.12 4.56
CA GLN A 265 -2.12 12.22 4.46
C GLN A 265 -1.95 12.90 5.82
N VAL A 266 -0.72 12.93 6.30
CA VAL A 266 -0.36 13.45 7.62
C VAL A 266 0.83 14.40 7.54
N TRP A 267 0.71 15.51 8.26
CA TRP A 267 1.77 16.49 8.49
C TRP A 267 2.32 16.29 9.89
N PHE A 268 3.65 16.36 10.00
CA PHE A 268 4.34 16.30 11.28
C PHE A 268 4.72 17.71 11.70
N ASN A 269 4.14 18.17 12.81
CA ASN A 269 4.36 19.52 13.34
C ASN A 269 5.54 19.49 14.31
N ARG A 270 6.76 19.49 13.77
CA ARG A 270 7.99 19.29 14.54
C ARG A 270 8.21 20.38 15.59
N ASP A 271 7.80 21.61 15.29
CA ASP A 271 7.97 22.77 16.19
C ASP A 271 7.01 22.71 17.39
N GLN A 272 5.97 21.88 17.32
CA GLN A 272 5.01 21.64 18.39
C GLN A 272 5.26 20.33 19.13
N SER A 273 6.22 19.53 18.66
CA SER A 273 6.57 18.24 19.22
C SER A 273 7.69 18.39 20.26
N ASP A 274 7.70 17.55 21.29
CA ASP A 274 8.69 17.60 22.37
C ASP A 274 8.88 16.24 23.03
N GLY A 275 10.04 16.04 23.65
CA GLY A 275 10.34 14.87 24.46
C GLY A 275 10.99 15.24 25.79
N VAL A 276 10.90 14.32 26.75
CA VAL A 276 11.51 14.42 28.08
C VAL A 276 12.08 13.07 28.47
N ASP A 277 13.30 13.05 29.00
CA ASP A 277 13.95 11.83 29.53
C ASP A 277 13.65 11.58 31.01
N ASP A 278 14.17 10.47 31.53
CA ASP A 278 14.03 10.05 32.92
C ASP A 278 14.75 10.94 33.94
N LYS A 279 15.52 11.93 33.49
CA LYS A 279 16.19 12.93 34.31
C LYS A 279 15.55 14.31 34.20
N GLY A 280 14.48 14.45 33.40
CA GLY A 280 13.77 15.69 33.19
C GLY A 280 14.40 16.63 32.16
N ASN A 281 15.39 16.17 31.40
CA ASN A 281 15.93 16.97 30.29
C ASN A 281 14.92 17.00 29.14
N SER A 282 14.80 18.16 28.49
CA SER A 282 13.87 18.37 27.38
C SER A 282 14.55 18.28 26.01
N TYR A 283 13.86 17.66 25.06
CA TYR A 283 14.30 17.41 23.69
C TYR A 283 13.28 17.98 22.70
N PRO A 284 13.52 19.18 22.15
CA PRO A 284 12.59 19.79 21.21
C PRO A 284 12.45 19.02 19.89
N GLY A 285 11.22 18.89 19.39
CA GLY A 285 10.91 18.12 18.18
C GLY A 285 11.56 18.64 16.90
N TYR A 286 11.86 19.94 16.81
CA TYR A 286 12.56 20.52 15.66
C TYR A 286 14.02 20.02 15.51
N ASN A 287 14.60 19.39 16.54
CA ASN A 287 15.89 18.70 16.46
C ASN A 287 15.75 17.21 16.12
N THR A 288 14.56 16.65 16.30
CA THR A 288 14.29 15.23 16.02
C THR A 288 14.17 15.00 14.51
N LYS A 289 14.84 13.96 14.00
CA LYS A 289 14.77 13.57 12.59
C LYS A 289 13.85 12.37 12.44
N PHE A 290 12.84 12.52 11.59
CA PHE A 290 11.85 11.48 11.34
C PHE A 290 11.90 11.03 9.88
N TYR A 291 12.06 9.75 9.64
CA TYR A 291 12.14 9.15 8.30
C TYR A 291 10.98 8.19 8.09
N VAL A 292 10.42 8.21 6.89
CA VAL A 292 9.27 7.36 6.52
C VAL A 292 9.63 6.51 5.30
N GLY A 293 9.36 5.22 5.40
CA GLY A 293 9.72 4.22 4.41
C GLY A 293 11.23 4.14 4.22
N ASN A 294 11.65 4.06 2.97
CA ASN A 294 13.06 3.99 2.57
C ASN A 294 13.65 5.37 2.22
N SER A 295 13.05 6.47 2.69
CA SER A 295 13.53 7.82 2.40
C SER A 295 14.79 8.14 3.21
N ASP A 296 15.83 8.63 2.53
CA ASP A 296 17.02 9.22 3.17
C ASP A 296 16.79 10.67 3.63
N SER A 297 15.69 11.29 3.20
CA SER A 297 15.26 12.60 3.67
C SER A 297 14.31 12.46 4.86
N PHE A 298 14.57 13.23 5.91
CA PHE A 298 13.66 13.31 7.04
C PHE A 298 12.49 14.25 6.72
N VAL A 299 11.35 14.02 7.35
CA VAL A 299 10.13 14.82 7.21
C VAL A 299 10.36 16.23 7.75
N THR A 300 9.95 17.23 6.98
CA THR A 300 10.03 18.65 7.36
C THR A 300 8.63 19.21 7.60
N ASN A 301 8.53 20.33 8.35
CA ASN A 301 7.26 21.04 8.48
C ASN A 301 6.74 21.46 7.10
N GLY A 302 5.43 21.38 6.90
CA GLY A 302 4.74 21.78 5.66
C GLY A 302 4.62 20.68 4.60
N ASN A 303 5.40 19.59 4.70
CA ASN A 303 5.31 18.45 3.77
C ASN A 303 4.44 17.33 4.34
N ALA A 304 3.44 16.90 3.56
CA ALA A 304 2.60 15.77 3.91
C ALA A 304 3.32 14.45 3.60
N VAL A 305 3.16 13.48 4.49
CA VAL A 305 3.52 12.08 4.27
C VAL A 305 2.24 11.30 3.99
N ARG A 306 2.31 10.33 3.09
CA ARG A 306 1.19 9.42 2.79
C ARG A 306 1.44 8.03 3.36
N PHE A 307 0.50 7.54 4.16
CA PHE A 307 0.44 6.14 4.59
C PHE A 307 -0.74 5.45 3.89
N MET A 308 -0.44 4.51 2.99
CA MET A 308 -1.45 3.79 2.23
C MET A 308 -2.23 2.81 3.13
N LYS A 309 -3.52 2.63 2.82
CA LYS A 309 -4.38 1.67 3.51
C LYS A 309 -3.77 0.27 3.53
N GLY A 310 -3.67 -0.32 4.72
CA GLY A 310 -3.18 -1.68 4.95
C GLY A 310 -1.69 -1.89 4.71
N VAL A 311 -0.92 -0.84 4.36
CA VAL A 311 0.51 -0.94 4.10
C VAL A 311 1.30 -0.60 5.36
N SER A 312 2.00 -1.60 5.90
CA SER A 312 2.96 -1.39 6.99
C SER A 312 4.17 -0.63 6.48
N THR A 313 4.34 0.59 6.99
CA THR A 313 5.44 1.48 6.60
C THR A 313 6.45 1.55 7.73
N LYS A 314 7.72 1.25 7.41
CA LYS A 314 8.83 1.41 8.36
C LYS A 314 9.11 2.89 8.60
N CYS A 315 9.28 3.24 9.85
CA CYS A 315 9.55 4.58 10.32
C CYS A 315 10.81 4.56 11.19
N ARG A 316 11.64 5.59 11.08
CA ARG A 316 12.86 5.76 11.89
C ARG A 316 12.89 7.15 12.50
N VAL A 317 13.30 7.21 13.76
CA VAL A 317 13.41 8.43 14.56
C VAL A 317 14.80 8.52 15.10
N ILE A 318 15.38 9.71 15.02
CA ILE A 318 16.64 10.03 15.68
C ILE A 318 16.38 11.25 16.57
N VAL A 319 16.53 11.06 17.87
CA VAL A 319 16.50 12.13 18.88
C VAL A 319 17.94 12.43 19.26
N PRO A 320 18.55 13.52 18.76
CA PRO A 320 19.93 13.88 19.09
C PRO A 320 20.05 14.64 20.42
N GLY A 321 21.27 14.74 20.95
CA GLY A 321 21.61 15.51 22.14
C GLY A 321 21.21 14.88 23.47
N ILE A 322 20.91 13.58 23.49
CA ILE A 322 20.60 12.76 24.65
C ILE A 322 21.74 12.85 25.66
N LYS A 323 21.40 13.22 26.90
CA LYS A 323 22.37 13.38 27.97
C LYS A 323 22.95 12.04 28.41
N ASN A 324 24.18 12.05 28.92
CA ASN A 324 24.90 10.81 29.28
C ASN A 324 24.23 10.10 30.47
N GLU A 325 23.66 10.87 31.39
CA GLU A 325 22.95 10.40 32.58
C GLU A 325 21.56 9.83 32.28
N ALA A 326 21.00 10.06 31.08
CA ALA A 326 19.68 9.58 30.70
C ALA A 326 19.73 8.10 30.32
N SER A 327 18.74 7.35 30.80
CA SER A 327 18.58 5.90 30.55
C SER A 327 17.32 5.56 29.75
N SER A 328 16.38 6.51 29.63
CA SER A 328 15.19 6.33 28.79
C SER A 328 14.53 7.66 28.45
N LEU A 329 13.83 7.71 27.31
CA LEU A 329 12.93 8.80 26.96
C LEU A 329 11.57 8.46 27.58
N GLN A 330 11.24 9.09 28.70
CA GLN A 330 9.96 8.89 29.37
C GLN A 330 8.79 9.21 28.46
N ARG A 331 8.92 10.27 27.66
CA ARG A 331 7.90 10.69 26.70
C ARG A 331 8.54 11.35 25.49
N LEU A 332 7.99 11.06 24.32
CA LEU A 332 8.13 11.87 23.12
C LEU A 332 6.76 12.02 22.46
N ASP A 333 6.25 13.24 22.47
CA ASP A 333 5.01 13.60 21.80
C ASP A 333 5.33 14.10 20.40
N TRP A 334 4.68 13.47 19.43
CA TRP A 334 4.69 13.89 18.04
C TRP A 334 3.36 14.47 17.65
N VAL A 335 3.33 15.79 17.53
CA VAL A 335 2.13 16.51 17.11
C VAL A 335 1.93 16.36 15.62
N ILE A 336 0.73 15.96 15.23
CA ILE A 336 0.35 15.70 13.84
C ILE A 336 -0.85 16.53 13.43
N SER A 337 -0.99 16.74 12.12
CA SER A 337 -2.20 17.26 11.49
C SER A 337 -2.54 16.39 10.29
N SER A 338 -3.82 16.27 9.93
CA SER A 338 -4.24 15.47 8.76
C SER A 338 -5.31 16.20 7.96
N SER A 339 -5.47 15.79 6.71
CA SER A 339 -6.50 16.29 5.80
C SER A 339 -7.66 15.29 5.70
N GLN A 340 -8.84 15.81 5.33
CA GLN A 340 -10.02 15.00 5.06
C GLN A 340 -9.73 13.94 3.97
N PRO A 341 -10.38 12.76 4.02
CA PRO A 341 -11.57 12.43 4.82
C PRO A 341 -11.28 11.93 6.26
N TRP A 342 -10.02 11.83 6.69
CA TRP A 342 -9.68 11.28 8.00
C TRP A 342 -9.02 12.30 8.93
N ASN A 343 -9.63 12.48 10.10
CA ASN A 343 -9.14 13.32 11.19
C ASN A 343 -9.00 12.44 12.45
N PRO A 344 -7.77 12.12 12.90
CA PRO A 344 -7.54 11.23 14.02
C PRO A 344 -8.13 11.81 15.32
N GLN A 345 -8.53 10.90 16.23
CA GLN A 345 -9.12 11.24 17.53
C GLN A 345 -8.20 12.15 18.35
N VAL A 346 -6.89 11.87 18.29
CA VAL A 346 -5.86 12.61 19.00
C VAL A 346 -4.89 13.19 17.97
N LYS A 347 -4.54 14.47 18.11
CA LYS A 347 -3.60 15.16 17.20
C LYS A 347 -2.13 14.93 17.55
N LYS A 348 -1.83 13.79 18.19
CA LYS A 348 -0.47 13.39 18.52
C LYS A 348 -0.32 11.87 18.59
N ILE A 349 0.91 11.41 18.36
CA ILE A 349 1.39 10.06 18.67
C ILE A 349 2.38 10.20 19.83
N THR A 350 2.28 9.35 20.85
CA THR A 350 3.17 9.43 22.01
C THR A 350 4.00 8.17 22.13
N PHE A 351 5.32 8.31 22.16
CA PHE A 351 6.24 7.24 22.53
C PHE A 351 6.55 7.39 24.02
N THR A 352 6.37 6.33 24.78
CA THR A 352 6.58 6.35 26.23
C THR A 352 7.61 5.31 26.61
N GLU A 353 8.41 5.61 27.65
CA GLU A 353 9.38 4.68 28.21
C GLU A 353 10.34 4.08 27.17
N VAL A 354 10.80 4.87 26.21
CA VAL A 354 11.75 4.40 25.19
C VAL A 354 13.12 4.22 25.84
N LYS A 355 13.46 2.99 26.24
CA LYS A 355 14.75 2.67 26.85
C LYS A 355 15.73 2.21 25.79
N TRP A 356 17.01 2.36 26.09
CA TRP A 356 18.13 2.03 25.21
C TRP A 356 19.31 1.49 26.01
#